data_AF-A0A1I8J1B1-F1
#
_entry.id   AF-A0A1I8J1B1-F1
#
_cell.length_a   1.000
_cell.length_b   1.000
_cell.length_c   1.000
_cell.angle_alpha   90.00
_cell.angle_beta   90.00
_cell.angle_gamma   90.00
#
_symmetry.space_group_name_H-M   'P 1'
#
loop_
_entity.id
_entity.type
_entity.pdbx_description
1 polymer ?
#
loop_
_entity_poly.entity_id
_entity_poly.type
_entity_poly.pdbx_seq_one_letter_code
_entity_poly.pdbx_strand_id
1 'polypeptide(L)'
;KSSNSTNFNVGSSLEPNLKGRTSSGGSEGGGGGGGDSGDRVESIGSGGGYPRLRPTGFRDIDDAFKAALPTLREAAGLREGFDRALAGLQDACGLSHIANVKQCVRVMAARASSCAAAASSGASAAAGSDSTATSGPQAVGLRMICKASCPCLEALVPLPEPLKKSLVAFEQLVTESKKLMQLGPGMHTRLQDCEAACMQFYDDLAPMCSSAGYKPRKVAKIADSFAWNVRVLRGQADLLARAVNGARCTMVQAEEAGEATGLAMTAV
;
A
#
# COMPACT_ATOMS: atom_id res chain seq x y z
N LYS A 1 11.76 -42.18 36.95
CA LYS A 1 11.64 -41.08 37.94
C LYS A 1 10.60 -40.10 37.41
N SER A 2 9.54 -39.93 38.18
CA SER A 2 8.40 -39.03 37.94
C SER A 2 8.84 -37.57 37.92
N SER A 3 8.23 -36.74 37.05
CA SER A 3 7.34 -35.64 37.45
C SER A 3 6.99 -34.69 36.29
N ASN A 4 5.71 -34.76 35.92
CA ASN A 4 4.75 -33.73 35.49
C ASN A 4 5.20 -32.25 35.36
N SER A 5 4.77 -31.58 34.27
CA SER A 5 3.72 -30.53 34.37
C SER A 5 3.36 -29.85 33.03
N THR A 6 2.07 -30.01 32.69
CA THR A 6 1.10 -29.03 32.13
C THR A 6 1.24 -28.39 30.74
N ASN A 7 0.30 -28.84 29.90
CA ASN A 7 -0.30 -28.24 28.70
C ASN A 7 -0.78 -26.79 28.82
N PHE A 8 -0.77 -26.06 27.70
CA PHE A 8 -1.89 -25.19 27.29
C PHE A 8 -2.03 -25.22 25.76
N ASN A 9 -3.13 -25.81 25.29
CA ASN A 9 -3.60 -25.83 23.92
C ASN A 9 -5.01 -25.24 23.93
N VAL A 10 -5.20 -24.03 23.38
CA VAL A 10 -6.51 -23.42 23.16
C VAL A 10 -6.44 -22.61 21.87
N GLY A 11 -7.30 -22.95 20.91
CA GLY A 11 -7.48 -22.10 19.73
C GLY A 11 -8.03 -22.83 18.51
N SER A 12 -9.20 -23.47 18.62
CA SER A 12 -9.97 -23.86 17.43
C SER A 12 -11.45 -23.89 17.78
N SER A 13 -12.24 -23.40 16.82
CA SER A 13 -13.70 -23.34 16.77
C SER A 13 -14.31 -22.08 17.37
N LEU A 14 -14.66 -21.15 16.46
CA LEU A 14 -15.94 -20.43 16.44
C LEU A 14 -16.02 -19.66 15.10
N GLU A 15 -16.38 -20.38 14.04
CA GLU A 15 -17.04 -19.76 12.89
C GLU A 15 -18.56 -19.75 13.13
N PRO A 16 -19.25 -18.68 12.72
CA PRO A 16 -20.57 -18.86 12.15
C PRO A 16 -20.65 -18.37 10.70
N ASN A 17 -21.07 -19.31 9.86
CA ASN A 17 -21.58 -19.21 8.50
C ASN A 17 -22.43 -17.94 8.25
N LEU A 18 -22.04 -17.08 7.30
CA LEU A 18 -22.95 -16.13 6.67
C LEU A 18 -23.04 -16.43 5.17
N LYS A 19 -23.99 -17.33 4.86
CA LYS A 19 -24.37 -17.75 3.52
C LYS A 19 -25.01 -16.57 2.76
N GLY A 20 -24.56 -16.37 1.53
CA GLY A 20 -24.99 -15.26 0.67
C GLY A 20 -26.48 -15.28 0.33
N ARG A 21 -27.04 -14.07 0.18
CA ARG A 21 -28.20 -13.78 -0.67
C ARG A 21 -27.92 -12.49 -1.41
N THR A 22 -27.45 -12.62 -2.65
CA THR A 22 -27.65 -11.61 -3.68
C THR A 22 -29.10 -11.76 -4.14
N SER A 23 -29.91 -10.72 -3.97
CA SER A 23 -31.21 -10.62 -4.62
C SER A 23 -31.27 -9.25 -5.28
N SER A 24 -30.97 -9.22 -6.57
CA SER A 24 -31.30 -8.15 -7.49
C SER A 24 -32.79 -8.20 -7.80
N GLY A 25 -33.53 -7.16 -7.41
CA GLY A 25 -34.91 -6.92 -7.81
C GLY A 25 -35.07 -5.41 -8.03
N GLY A 26 -35.57 -5.04 -9.21
CA GLY A 26 -35.56 -3.67 -9.70
C GLY A 26 -36.82 -2.83 -9.43
N SER A 27 -36.84 -1.71 -10.17
CA SER A 27 -37.92 -0.76 -10.46
C SER A 27 -38.23 0.40 -9.50
N GLU A 28 -38.10 1.60 -10.11
CA GLU A 28 -39.02 2.74 -10.13
C GLU A 28 -39.18 3.69 -8.92
N GLY A 29 -38.78 4.96 -9.15
CA GLY A 29 -39.70 6.09 -9.29
C GLY A 29 -40.31 6.73 -8.03
N GLY A 30 -40.15 8.06 -7.91
CA GLY A 30 -41.08 8.91 -7.15
C GLY A 30 -40.41 9.91 -6.20
N GLY A 31 -40.52 11.20 -6.51
CA GLY A 31 -40.12 12.31 -5.65
C GLY A 31 -41.15 12.66 -4.56
N GLY A 32 -40.79 13.62 -3.69
CA GLY A 32 -41.71 14.24 -2.73
C GLY A 32 -40.99 14.69 -1.45
N GLY A 33 -40.96 16.01 -1.22
CA GLY A 33 -40.32 16.64 -0.07
C GLY A 33 -41.13 16.60 1.23
N GLY A 34 -40.57 17.23 2.26
CA GLY A 34 -41.19 17.47 3.57
C GLY A 34 -40.20 17.22 4.70
N GLY A 35 -39.77 18.30 5.35
CA GLY A 35 -38.76 18.26 6.41
C GLY A 35 -39.25 17.70 7.73
N ASP A 36 -38.31 17.26 8.57
CA ASP A 36 -38.33 17.41 10.02
C ASP A 36 -36.97 16.98 10.62
N SER A 37 -36.38 17.87 11.41
CA SER A 37 -35.49 17.61 12.55
C SER A 37 -34.61 16.36 12.53
N GLY A 38 -33.51 16.43 11.77
CA GLY A 38 -32.42 15.46 11.85
C GLY A 38 -31.23 16.05 12.60
N ASP A 39 -30.98 15.56 13.81
CA ASP A 39 -29.70 15.69 14.52
C ASP A 39 -28.57 15.43 13.51
N ARG A 40 -27.84 16.48 13.14
CA ARG A 40 -26.77 16.40 12.16
C ARG A 40 -25.61 15.73 12.87
N VAL A 41 -25.62 14.40 12.89
CA VAL A 41 -24.53 13.60 13.42
C VAL A 41 -23.30 13.90 12.58
N GLU A 42 -22.47 14.79 13.11
CA GLU A 42 -21.31 15.29 12.41
C GLU A 42 -20.38 14.15 12.04
N SER A 43 -19.85 14.30 10.84
CA SER A 43 -19.20 13.21 10.18
C SER A 43 -17.79 13.04 10.74
N ILE A 44 -17.50 11.91 11.40
CA ILE A 44 -16.14 11.57 11.81
C ILE A 44 -15.31 11.20 10.56
N GLY A 45 -14.67 12.21 9.97
CA GLY A 45 -13.58 12.15 8.98
C GLY A 45 -13.67 11.13 7.84
N SER A 46 -13.80 11.62 6.60
CA SER A 46 -13.36 10.91 5.40
C SER A 46 -12.65 11.91 4.48
N GLY A 47 -11.50 11.53 3.93
CA GLY A 47 -10.70 12.45 3.11
C GLY A 47 -9.42 11.90 2.47
N GLY A 48 -9.02 10.64 2.71
CA GLY A 48 -7.86 10.06 2.04
C GLY A 48 -7.59 8.63 2.50
N GLY A 49 -7.64 7.68 1.58
CA GLY A 49 -7.15 6.31 1.74
C GLY A 49 -7.82 5.36 2.73
N TYR A 50 -8.87 5.75 3.47
CA TYR A 50 -9.63 4.85 4.35
C TYR A 50 -11.14 5.14 4.44
N PRO A 51 -11.98 4.12 4.71
CA PRO A 51 -13.42 4.29 4.88
C PRO A 51 -13.77 5.15 6.09
N ARG A 52 -14.88 5.89 5.97
CA ARG A 52 -15.39 6.74 7.06
C ARG A 52 -15.79 5.92 8.29
N LEU A 53 -15.39 6.39 9.48
CA LEU A 53 -15.84 5.83 10.74
C LEU A 53 -17.28 6.26 11.06
N ARG A 54 -18.04 5.35 11.66
CA ARG A 54 -19.44 5.53 12.03
C ARG A 54 -19.54 5.95 13.49
N PRO A 55 -20.31 7.00 13.79
CA PRO A 55 -20.57 7.39 15.17
C PRO A 55 -21.38 6.30 15.88
N THR A 56 -20.99 6.02 17.10
CA THR A 56 -21.65 5.06 18.00
C THR A 56 -22.66 5.78 18.91
N GLY A 57 -22.50 7.08 19.15
CA GLY A 57 -23.38 7.88 20.00
C GLY A 57 -23.02 7.82 21.49
N PHE A 58 -21.91 7.16 21.82
CA PHE A 58 -21.28 7.20 23.14
C PHE A 58 -20.01 8.03 23.05
N ARG A 59 -19.93 9.08 23.87
CA ARG A 59 -18.80 10.02 23.84
C ARG A 59 -17.46 9.30 24.01
N ASP A 60 -17.34 8.43 25.01
CA ASP A 60 -16.06 7.78 25.34
C ASP A 60 -15.58 6.85 24.21
N ILE A 61 -16.52 6.13 23.57
CA ILE A 61 -16.24 5.24 22.43
C ILE A 61 -15.91 6.07 21.17
N ASP A 62 -16.70 7.10 20.90
CA ASP A 62 -16.48 7.97 19.75
C ASP A 62 -15.16 8.73 19.88
N ASP A 63 -14.75 9.10 21.08
CA ASP A 63 -13.47 9.76 21.35
C ASP A 63 -12.28 8.80 21.18
N ALA A 64 -12.41 7.53 21.58
CA ALA A 64 -11.41 6.50 21.28
C ALA A 64 -11.21 6.30 19.77
N PHE A 65 -12.30 6.23 18.99
CA PHE A 65 -12.20 6.13 17.53
C PHE A 65 -11.67 7.41 16.88
N LYS A 66 -12.00 8.59 17.41
CA LYS A 66 -11.42 9.86 16.94
C LYS A 66 -9.92 9.93 17.20
N ALA A 67 -9.45 9.41 18.34
CA ALA A 67 -8.03 9.34 18.67
C ALA A 67 -7.24 8.45 17.68
N ALA A 68 -7.90 7.48 17.03
CA ALA A 68 -7.29 6.65 15.99
C ALA A 68 -7.20 7.32 14.60
N LEU A 69 -7.92 8.42 14.36
CA LEU A 69 -7.95 9.09 13.05
C LEU A 69 -6.59 9.61 12.57
N PRO A 70 -5.73 10.23 13.41
CA PRO A 70 -4.41 10.67 12.96
C PRO A 70 -3.56 9.50 12.46
N THR A 71 -3.57 8.38 13.18
CA THR A 71 -2.86 7.14 12.81
C THR A 71 -3.38 6.58 11.49
N LEU A 72 -4.71 6.58 11.28
CA LEU A 72 -5.33 6.18 10.02
C LEU A 72 -4.88 7.05 8.84
N ARG A 73 -4.84 8.37 9.02
CA ARG A 73 -4.39 9.31 7.99
C ARG A 73 -2.91 9.14 7.65
N GLU A 74 -2.06 9.00 8.67
CA GLU A 74 -0.62 8.80 8.48
C GLU A 74 -0.35 7.48 7.73
N ALA A 75 -1.00 6.39 8.14
CA ALA A 75 -0.90 5.09 7.48
C ALA A 75 -1.39 5.13 6.02
N ALA A 76 -2.53 5.78 5.76
CA ALA A 76 -3.04 5.97 4.40
C ALA A 76 -2.08 6.77 3.53
N GLY A 77 -1.54 7.88 4.06
CA GLY A 77 -0.59 8.74 3.34
C GLY A 77 0.71 8.02 2.96
N LEU A 78 1.22 7.14 3.83
CA LEU A 78 2.40 6.31 3.50
C LEU A 78 2.14 5.36 2.33
N ARG A 79 0.96 4.71 2.29
CA ARG A 79 0.59 3.82 1.19
C ARG A 79 0.39 4.60 -0.10
N GLU A 80 -0.38 5.69 -0.05
CA GLU A 80 -0.62 6.55 -1.22
C GLU A 80 0.68 7.16 -1.77
N GLY A 81 1.65 7.48 -0.90
CA GLY A 81 2.97 7.95 -1.32
C GLY A 81 3.73 6.92 -2.15
N PHE A 82 3.74 5.66 -1.69
CA PHE A 82 4.34 4.55 -2.44
C PHE A 82 3.61 4.30 -3.77
N ASP A 83 2.27 4.17 -3.76
CA ASP A 83 1.48 3.92 -4.96
C ASP A 83 1.64 5.02 -6.01
N ARG A 84 1.68 6.28 -5.56
CA ARG A 84 1.91 7.45 -6.42
C ARG A 84 3.31 7.44 -7.05
N ALA A 85 4.34 7.09 -6.28
CA ALA A 85 5.70 7.01 -6.80
C ALA A 85 5.84 5.87 -7.82
N LEU A 86 5.17 4.74 -7.59
CA LEU A 86 5.14 3.63 -8.54
C LEU A 86 4.43 4.03 -9.84
N ALA A 87 3.28 4.69 -9.74
CA ALA A 87 2.55 5.23 -10.90
C ALA A 87 3.41 6.24 -11.68
N GLY A 88 4.10 7.15 -10.99
CA GLY A 88 4.99 8.11 -11.62
C GLY A 88 6.15 7.47 -12.38
N LEU A 89 6.68 6.35 -11.89
CA LEU A 89 7.68 5.57 -12.62
C LEU A 89 7.08 4.91 -13.87
N GLN A 90 5.91 4.30 -13.75
CA GLN A 90 5.20 3.68 -14.88
C GLN A 90 4.95 4.70 -16.00
N ASP A 91 4.48 5.90 -15.63
CA ASP A 91 4.24 7.01 -16.55
C ASP A 91 5.53 7.50 -17.21
N ALA A 92 6.62 7.65 -16.45
CA ALA A 92 7.91 8.04 -16.98
C ALA A 92 8.51 6.98 -17.92
N CYS A 93 8.20 5.70 -17.69
CA CYS A 93 8.57 4.61 -18.59
C CYS A 93 7.59 4.48 -19.79
N GLY A 94 6.42 5.13 -19.75
CA GLY A 94 5.38 4.98 -20.77
C GLY A 94 4.73 3.59 -20.75
N LEU A 95 4.65 2.96 -19.58
CA LEU A 95 4.07 1.64 -19.38
C LEU A 95 2.67 1.74 -18.78
N SER A 96 1.86 0.70 -18.96
CA SER A 96 0.56 0.60 -18.27
C SER A 96 0.74 0.56 -16.75
N HIS A 97 -0.25 1.05 -15.99
CA HIS A 97 -0.23 1.02 -14.52
C HIS A 97 -0.26 -0.38 -13.90
N ILE A 98 -0.41 -1.42 -14.73
CA ILE A 98 -0.31 -2.83 -14.33
C ILE A 98 1.16 -3.30 -14.38
N ALA A 99 2.05 -2.52 -14.99
CA ALA A 99 3.44 -2.91 -15.17
C ALA A 99 4.20 -2.93 -13.84
N ASN A 100 5.02 -3.95 -13.65
CA ASN A 100 5.87 -4.06 -12.47
C ASN A 100 7.19 -3.32 -12.65
N VAL A 101 7.92 -3.12 -11.55
CA VAL A 101 9.20 -2.42 -11.57
C VAL A 101 10.25 -3.11 -12.42
N LYS A 102 10.20 -4.45 -12.57
CA LYS A 102 11.11 -5.20 -13.46
C LYS A 102 10.96 -4.74 -14.89
N GLN A 103 9.73 -4.54 -15.35
CA GLN A 103 9.44 -4.04 -16.69
C GLN A 103 9.95 -2.61 -16.85
N CYS A 104 9.76 -1.73 -15.86
CA CYS A 104 10.31 -0.37 -15.87
C CYS A 104 11.84 -0.39 -15.99
N VAL A 105 12.54 -1.18 -15.15
CA VAL A 105 14.00 -1.30 -15.17
C VAL A 105 14.50 -1.84 -16.51
N ARG A 106 13.85 -2.84 -17.09
CA ARG A 106 14.20 -3.37 -18.43
C ARG A 106 14.06 -2.32 -19.53
N VAL A 107 12.98 -1.52 -19.50
CA VAL A 107 12.79 -0.43 -20.46
C VAL A 107 13.86 0.65 -20.29
N MET A 108 14.18 1.03 -19.07
CA MET A 108 15.26 1.99 -18.79
C MET A 108 16.62 1.46 -19.27
N ALA A 109 16.94 0.19 -19.02
CA ALA A 109 18.15 -0.47 -19.51
C ALA A 109 18.24 -0.46 -21.03
N ALA A 110 17.16 -0.88 -21.72
CA ALA A 110 17.11 -0.90 -23.18
C ALA A 110 17.32 0.50 -23.77
N ARG A 111 16.65 1.52 -23.22
CA ARG A 111 16.82 2.92 -23.65
C ARG A 111 18.26 3.41 -23.44
N ALA A 112 18.87 3.06 -22.30
CA ALA A 112 20.26 3.43 -22.01
C ALA A 112 21.26 2.79 -22.98
N SER A 113 21.08 1.51 -23.32
CA SER A 113 21.92 0.80 -24.28
C SER A 113 21.80 1.37 -25.70
N SER A 114 20.60 1.78 -26.12
CA SER A 114 20.41 2.45 -27.42
C SER A 114 21.09 3.82 -27.48
N CYS A 115 21.15 4.55 -26.36
CA CYS A 115 21.82 5.86 -26.31
C CYS A 115 23.34 5.75 -26.30
N ALA A 116 23.88 4.74 -25.60
CA ALA A 116 25.32 4.48 -25.60
C ALA A 116 25.83 4.08 -27.00
N ALA A 117 25.04 3.30 -27.74
CA ALA A 117 25.35 2.97 -29.14
C ALA A 117 25.30 4.20 -30.07
N ALA A 118 24.33 5.10 -29.87
CA ALA A 118 24.23 6.35 -30.65
C ALA A 118 25.38 7.34 -30.36
N ALA A 119 25.84 7.39 -29.11
CA ALA A 119 26.97 8.24 -28.70
C ALA A 119 28.33 7.69 -29.18
N SER A 120 28.48 6.37 -29.32
CA SER A 120 29.67 5.77 -29.94
C SER A 120 29.60 5.78 -31.48
N SER A 121 28.41 5.90 -32.08
CA SER A 121 28.20 5.96 -33.53
C SER A 121 28.22 7.38 -34.10
N GLY A 122 29.09 8.25 -33.58
CA GLY A 122 29.53 9.46 -34.29
C GLY A 122 30.27 9.19 -35.62
N ALA A 123 30.25 7.95 -36.13
CA ALA A 123 30.68 7.59 -37.47
C ALA A 123 29.66 6.63 -38.13
N SER A 124 29.10 7.12 -39.24
CA SER A 124 28.36 6.44 -40.31
C SER A 124 27.05 5.71 -39.99
N ALA A 125 25.95 6.33 -40.38
CA ALA A 125 24.81 5.61 -40.94
C ALA A 125 25.22 5.02 -42.32
N ALA A 126 25.30 3.70 -42.41
CA ALA A 126 25.20 2.96 -43.67
C ALA A 126 24.62 1.57 -43.36
N ALA A 127 23.58 1.20 -44.10
CA ALA A 127 22.94 -0.10 -44.05
C ALA A 127 23.86 -1.21 -44.57
N GLY A 128 23.78 -2.42 -43.99
CA GLY A 128 24.33 -3.63 -44.61
C GLY A 128 24.86 -4.71 -43.63
N SER A 129 24.00 -5.68 -43.34
CA SER A 129 24.22 -7.13 -43.13
C SER A 129 25.40 -7.74 -42.33
N ASP A 130 24.99 -8.73 -41.52
CA ASP A 130 25.62 -10.03 -41.22
C ASP A 130 26.61 -10.23 -40.05
N SER A 131 26.13 -11.04 -39.09
CA SER A 131 26.80 -12.02 -38.22
C SER A 131 28.20 -11.75 -37.63
N THR A 132 28.29 -11.59 -36.31
CA THR A 132 28.81 -12.59 -35.33
C THR A 132 29.04 -11.94 -33.96
N ALA A 133 28.37 -12.48 -32.95
CA ALA A 133 28.47 -12.04 -31.57
C ALA A 133 29.88 -12.31 -31.01
N THR A 134 30.62 -11.25 -30.68
CA THR A 134 31.70 -11.28 -29.68
C THR A 134 31.32 -10.30 -28.57
N SER A 135 30.89 -10.87 -27.45
CA SER A 135 30.41 -10.20 -26.26
C SER A 135 31.56 -9.55 -25.48
N GLY A 136 31.84 -8.27 -25.75
CA GLY A 136 32.48 -7.36 -24.79
C GLY A 136 31.42 -6.63 -23.96
N PRO A 137 31.74 -6.10 -22.76
CA PRO A 137 30.76 -5.41 -21.92
C PRO A 137 30.28 -4.16 -22.65
N GLN A 138 29.09 -4.23 -23.22
CA GLN A 138 28.40 -3.10 -23.82
C GLN A 138 28.29 -2.04 -22.72
N ALA A 139 28.92 -0.87 -22.91
CA ALA A 139 28.88 0.20 -21.94
C ALA A 139 27.43 0.67 -21.81
N VAL A 140 26.72 0.15 -20.80
CA VAL A 140 25.35 0.58 -20.52
C VAL A 140 25.47 1.98 -19.91
N GLY A 141 24.77 2.97 -20.48
CA GLY A 141 24.80 4.35 -19.98
C GLY A 141 24.28 4.53 -18.55
N LEU A 142 23.82 3.44 -17.93
CA LEU A 142 23.28 3.35 -16.58
C LEU A 142 24.02 2.27 -15.78
N ARG A 143 24.14 2.51 -14.48
CA ARG A 143 24.66 1.54 -13.50
C ARG A 143 23.70 1.46 -12.33
N MET A 144 23.41 0.25 -11.88
CA MET A 144 22.68 0.02 -10.63
C MET A 144 23.65 -0.29 -9.50
N ILE A 145 23.48 0.39 -8.37
CA ILE A 145 24.22 0.16 -7.12
C ILE A 145 23.20 -0.18 -6.02
N CYS A 146 23.33 -1.35 -5.41
CA CYS A 146 22.50 -1.76 -4.28
C CYS A 146 23.19 -1.36 -2.98
N LYS A 147 22.66 -0.35 -2.28
CA LYS A 147 23.15 0.06 -0.94
C LYS A 147 22.12 -0.37 0.10
N ALA A 148 22.50 -1.29 0.99
CA ALA A 148 21.63 -1.80 2.07
C ALA A 148 20.25 -2.29 1.55
N SER A 149 20.26 -3.16 0.54
CA SER A 149 19.05 -3.72 -0.11
C SER A 149 18.13 -2.70 -0.77
N CYS A 150 18.69 -1.52 -1.11
CA CYS A 150 17.98 -0.49 -1.84
C CYS A 150 18.72 -0.18 -3.15
N PRO A 151 18.10 -0.43 -4.32
CA PRO A 151 18.71 -0.18 -5.61
C PRO A 151 18.74 1.33 -5.91
N CYS A 152 19.87 1.80 -6.42
CA CYS A 152 20.05 3.16 -6.94
C CYS A 152 20.53 3.07 -8.39
N LEU A 153 19.95 3.86 -9.30
CA LEU A 153 20.40 3.94 -10.69
C LEU A 153 21.21 5.22 -10.90
N GLU A 154 22.44 5.08 -11.39
CA GLU A 154 23.35 6.19 -11.68
C GLU A 154 23.61 6.28 -13.19
N ALA A 155 23.60 7.51 -13.72
CA ALA A 155 23.97 7.78 -15.11
C ALA A 155 25.49 7.83 -15.28
N LEU A 156 26.04 7.02 -16.18
CA LEU A 156 27.47 7.00 -16.52
C LEU A 156 27.81 7.95 -17.68
N VAL A 157 26.82 8.29 -18.49
CA VAL A 157 26.95 9.07 -19.73
C VAL A 157 25.80 10.09 -19.75
N PRO A 158 25.94 11.25 -20.42
CA PRO A 158 24.82 12.17 -20.62
C PRO A 158 23.63 11.45 -21.28
N LEU A 159 22.49 11.40 -20.57
CA LEU A 159 21.28 10.70 -21.02
C LEU A 159 20.28 11.65 -21.69
N PRO A 160 19.43 11.14 -22.60
CA PRO A 160 18.30 11.91 -23.10
C PRO A 160 17.30 12.27 -22.00
N GLU A 161 16.58 13.36 -22.21
CA GLU A 161 15.61 13.92 -21.25
C GLU A 161 14.54 12.91 -20.77
N PRO A 162 13.95 12.06 -21.65
CA PRO A 162 12.98 11.06 -21.22
C PRO A 162 13.56 10.05 -20.22
N LEU A 163 14.83 9.67 -20.39
CA LEU A 163 15.49 8.69 -19.52
C LEU A 163 15.90 9.32 -18.18
N LYS A 164 16.34 10.59 -18.18
CA LYS A 164 16.55 11.35 -16.94
C LYS A 164 15.28 11.44 -16.11
N LYS A 165 14.13 11.71 -16.76
CA LYS A 165 12.84 11.72 -16.07
C LYS A 165 12.49 10.36 -15.45
N SER A 166 12.75 9.26 -16.16
CA SER A 166 12.56 7.91 -15.61
C SER A 166 13.49 7.62 -14.41
N LEU A 167 14.73 8.10 -14.43
CA LEU A 167 15.65 7.96 -13.30
C LEU A 167 15.16 8.70 -12.05
N VAL A 168 14.76 9.97 -12.21
CA VAL A 168 14.21 10.77 -11.10
C VAL A 168 12.95 10.09 -10.51
N ALA A 169 12.08 9.56 -11.37
CA ALA A 169 10.90 8.82 -10.91
C ALA A 169 11.28 7.52 -10.17
N PHE A 170 12.32 6.81 -10.61
CA PHE A 170 12.84 5.62 -9.92
C PHE A 170 13.45 5.97 -8.55
N GLU A 171 14.23 7.04 -8.46
CA GLU A 171 14.78 7.53 -7.18
C GLU A 171 13.67 7.92 -6.20
N GLN A 172 12.60 8.57 -6.69
CA GLN A 172 11.43 8.86 -5.88
C GLN A 172 10.74 7.59 -5.37
N LEU A 173 10.58 6.57 -6.22
CA LEU A 173 10.04 5.27 -5.84
C LEU A 173 10.89 4.59 -4.76
N VAL A 174 12.21 4.60 -4.91
CA VAL A 174 13.14 4.04 -3.91
C VAL A 174 13.03 4.81 -2.59
N THR A 175 12.92 6.14 -2.64
CA THR A 175 12.77 6.99 -1.45
C THR A 175 11.48 6.71 -0.70
N GLU A 176 10.34 6.67 -1.39
CA GLU A 176 9.05 6.35 -0.75
C GLU A 176 8.99 4.90 -0.28
N SER A 177 9.59 3.95 -1.02
CA SER A 177 9.69 2.54 -0.59
C SER A 177 10.50 2.40 0.70
N LYS A 178 11.65 3.09 0.81
CA LYS A 178 12.46 3.14 2.04
C LYS A 178 11.66 3.70 3.20
N LYS A 179 11.02 4.85 3.00
CA LYS A 179 10.20 5.51 4.01
C LYS A 179 9.08 4.60 4.51
N LEU A 180 8.37 3.93 3.59
CA LEU A 180 7.32 2.98 3.94
C LEU A 180 7.86 1.75 4.69
N MET A 181 9.02 1.21 4.30
CA MET A 181 9.64 0.08 5.02
C MET A 181 10.14 0.46 6.42
N GLN A 182 10.61 1.70 6.61
CA GLN A 182 11.09 2.18 7.91
C GLN A 182 9.94 2.55 8.87
N LEU A 183 8.93 3.28 8.39
CA LEU A 183 7.84 3.79 9.23
C LEU A 183 6.66 2.82 9.31
N GLY A 184 6.44 2.00 8.29
CA GLY A 184 5.29 1.11 8.16
C GLY A 184 5.10 0.12 9.30
N PRO A 185 6.14 -0.60 9.77
CA PRO A 185 6.00 -1.53 10.90
C PRO A 185 5.55 -0.84 12.20
N GLY A 186 6.15 0.30 12.54
CA GLY A 186 5.74 1.07 13.72
C GLY A 186 4.32 1.64 13.58
N MET A 187 3.91 1.99 12.36
CA MET A 187 2.55 2.43 12.07
C MET A 187 1.52 1.31 12.17
N HIS A 188 1.89 0.11 11.75
CA HIS A 188 1.07 -1.09 11.89
C HIS A 188 0.83 -1.39 13.38
N THR A 189 1.87 -1.37 14.21
CA THR A 189 1.73 -1.54 15.67
C THR A 189 0.83 -0.47 16.26
N ARG A 190 1.03 0.82 15.92
CA ARG A 190 0.16 1.92 16.40
C ARG A 190 -1.31 1.70 16.04
N LEU A 191 -1.62 1.17 14.84
CA LEU A 191 -3.00 0.83 14.46
C LEU A 191 -3.56 -0.34 15.28
N GLN A 192 -2.75 -1.36 15.56
CA GLN A 192 -3.14 -2.49 16.42
C GLN A 192 -3.39 -2.04 17.87
N ASP A 193 -2.60 -1.09 18.38
CA ASP A 193 -2.80 -0.51 19.70
C ASP A 193 -4.11 0.30 19.76
N CYS A 194 -4.42 1.08 18.71
CA CYS A 194 -5.72 1.76 18.59
C CYS A 194 -6.89 0.78 18.55
N GLU A 195 -6.75 -0.33 17.80
CA GLU A 195 -7.76 -1.40 17.78
C GLU A 195 -7.96 -2.00 19.18
N ALA A 196 -6.87 -2.38 19.86
CA ALA A 196 -6.91 -2.97 21.19
C ALA A 196 -7.52 -2.02 22.22
N ALA A 197 -7.20 -0.71 22.15
CA ALA A 197 -7.81 0.31 22.99
C ALA A 197 -9.33 0.41 22.79
N CYS A 198 -9.80 0.36 21.54
CA CYS A 198 -11.24 0.36 21.24
C CYS A 198 -11.92 -0.94 21.71
N MET A 199 -11.25 -2.08 21.57
CA MET A 199 -11.80 -3.39 21.94
C MET A 199 -12.07 -3.55 23.44
N GLN A 200 -11.46 -2.73 24.31
CA GLN A 200 -11.77 -2.71 25.75
C GLN A 200 -13.23 -2.34 26.02
N PHE A 201 -13.88 -1.60 25.12
CA PHE A 201 -15.29 -1.24 25.26
C PHE A 201 -16.27 -2.32 24.79
N TYR A 202 -15.78 -3.39 24.15
CA TYR A 202 -16.65 -4.37 23.48
C TYR A 202 -17.52 -5.15 24.48
N ASP A 203 -16.92 -5.67 25.54
CA ASP A 203 -17.64 -6.47 26.55
C ASP A 203 -18.65 -5.61 27.33
N ASP A 204 -18.28 -4.35 27.59
CA ASP A 204 -19.14 -3.41 28.31
C ASP A 204 -20.15 -2.67 27.42
N LEU A 205 -20.13 -2.88 26.09
CA LEU A 205 -20.96 -2.13 25.15
C LEU A 205 -22.46 -2.31 25.42
N ALA A 206 -22.89 -3.57 25.55
CA ALA A 206 -24.29 -3.91 25.81
C ALA A 206 -24.79 -3.44 27.19
N PRO A 207 -24.06 -3.65 28.31
CA PRO A 207 -24.47 -3.11 29.60
C PRO A 207 -24.45 -1.58 29.64
N MET A 208 -23.46 -0.90 29.02
CA MET A 208 -23.45 0.56 28.89
C MET A 208 -24.67 1.09 28.11
N CYS A 209 -25.10 0.37 27.06
CA CYS A 209 -26.31 0.73 26.33
C CYS A 209 -27.59 0.53 27.14
N SER A 210 -27.64 -0.53 27.94
CA SER A 210 -28.81 -0.86 28.76
C SER A 210 -28.95 0.12 29.92
N SER A 211 -27.85 0.49 30.58
CA SER A 211 -27.83 1.49 31.66
C SER A 211 -28.16 2.90 31.17
N ALA A 212 -27.82 3.23 29.92
CA ALA A 212 -28.24 4.46 29.25
C ALA A 212 -29.73 4.44 28.81
N GLY A 213 -30.48 3.36 29.06
CA GLY A 213 -31.90 3.26 28.75
C GLY A 213 -32.22 3.03 27.26
N TYR A 214 -31.25 2.58 26.46
CA TYR A 214 -31.49 2.33 25.04
C TYR A 214 -32.30 1.06 24.78
N LYS A 215 -33.27 1.15 23.87
CA LYS A 215 -34.04 0.00 23.38
C LYS A 215 -33.12 -1.01 22.68
N PRO A 216 -33.40 -2.33 22.73
CA PRO A 216 -32.55 -3.37 22.12
C PRO A 216 -32.20 -3.12 20.64
N ARG A 217 -33.14 -2.60 19.84
CA ARG A 217 -32.88 -2.26 18.43
C ARG A 217 -31.81 -1.18 18.26
N LYS A 218 -31.76 -0.19 19.16
CA LYS A 218 -30.74 0.86 19.12
C LYS A 218 -29.39 0.31 19.58
N VAL A 219 -29.37 -0.56 20.58
CA VAL A 219 -28.15 -1.26 21.03
C VAL A 219 -27.51 -2.05 19.88
N ALA A 220 -28.31 -2.80 19.11
CA ALA A 220 -27.82 -3.52 17.94
C ALA A 220 -27.16 -2.58 16.90
N LYS A 221 -27.80 -1.44 16.60
CA LYS A 221 -27.24 -0.45 15.66
C LYS A 221 -25.90 0.14 16.15
N ILE A 222 -25.76 0.34 17.46
CA ILE A 222 -24.52 0.85 18.06
C ILE A 222 -23.41 -0.20 17.96
N ALA A 223 -23.74 -1.47 18.27
CA ALA A 223 -22.82 -2.59 18.09
C ALA A 223 -22.38 -2.76 16.63
N ASP A 224 -23.28 -2.58 15.67
CA ASP A 224 -22.94 -2.61 14.24
C ASP A 224 -21.99 -1.49 13.83
N SER A 225 -22.21 -0.26 14.33
CA SER A 225 -21.29 0.87 14.11
C SER A 225 -19.91 0.61 14.72
N PHE A 226 -19.87 0.11 15.95
CA PHE A 226 -18.63 -0.26 16.63
C PHE A 226 -17.85 -1.33 15.84
N ALA A 227 -18.53 -2.41 15.47
CA ALA A 227 -17.92 -3.51 14.71
C ALA A 227 -17.43 -3.06 13.33
N TRP A 228 -18.16 -2.15 12.67
CA TRP A 228 -17.69 -1.53 11.43
C TRP A 228 -16.38 -0.77 11.64
N ASN A 229 -16.28 0.06 12.67
CA ASN A 229 -15.09 0.87 12.94
C ASN A 229 -13.87 0.01 13.26
N VAL A 230 -14.03 -1.05 14.08
CA VAL A 230 -12.97 -2.01 14.36
C VAL A 230 -12.49 -2.69 13.07
N ARG A 231 -13.42 -3.14 12.21
CA ARG A 231 -13.06 -3.71 10.90
C ARG A 231 -12.31 -2.72 10.01
N VAL A 232 -12.65 -1.43 10.07
CA VAL A 232 -11.90 -0.39 9.35
C VAL A 232 -10.47 -0.30 9.88
N LEU A 233 -10.26 -0.20 11.20
CA LEU A 233 -8.92 -0.14 11.79
C LEU A 233 -8.06 -1.35 11.39
N ARG A 234 -8.59 -2.57 11.57
CA ARG A 234 -7.90 -3.80 11.21
C ARG A 234 -7.59 -3.88 9.72
N GLY A 235 -8.57 -3.58 8.87
CA GLY A 235 -8.37 -3.58 7.42
C GLY A 235 -7.30 -2.58 6.98
N GLN A 236 -7.18 -1.44 7.66
CA GLN A 236 -6.15 -0.45 7.37
C GLN A 236 -4.76 -0.91 7.80
N ALA A 237 -4.64 -1.61 8.93
CA ALA A 237 -3.40 -2.26 9.34
C ALA A 237 -2.98 -3.33 8.32
N ASP A 238 -3.89 -4.21 7.90
CA ASP A 238 -3.62 -5.26 6.92
C ASP A 238 -3.14 -4.69 5.58
N LEU A 239 -3.81 -3.63 5.09
CA LEU A 239 -3.41 -2.94 3.87
C LEU A 239 -2.02 -2.30 3.99
N LEU A 240 -1.68 -1.75 5.16
CA LEU A 240 -0.34 -1.21 5.42
C LEU A 240 0.72 -2.32 5.43
N ALA A 241 0.47 -3.45 6.08
CA ALA A 241 1.38 -4.59 6.07
C ALA A 241 1.62 -5.11 4.64
N ARG A 242 0.56 -5.20 3.83
CA ARG A 242 0.67 -5.56 2.40
C ARG A 242 1.48 -4.55 1.61
N ALA A 243 1.30 -3.26 1.84
CA ALA A 243 2.05 -2.21 1.16
C ALA A 243 3.54 -2.24 1.53
N VAL A 244 3.88 -2.44 2.81
CA VAL A 244 5.28 -2.63 3.26
C VAL A 244 5.90 -3.84 2.56
N ASN A 245 5.17 -4.95 2.49
CA ASN A 245 5.59 -6.14 1.78
C ASN A 245 5.80 -5.88 0.28
N GLY A 246 4.87 -5.14 -0.35
CA GLY A 246 4.94 -4.72 -1.74
C GLY A 246 6.15 -3.84 -2.04
N ALA A 247 6.45 -2.86 -1.18
CA ALA A 247 7.65 -2.03 -1.30
C ALA A 247 8.94 -2.85 -1.21
N ARG A 248 9.02 -3.77 -0.25
CA ARG A 248 10.16 -4.69 -0.12
C ARG A 248 10.32 -5.57 -1.37
N CYS A 249 9.23 -6.16 -1.85
CA CYS A 249 9.24 -6.94 -3.10
C CYS A 249 9.67 -6.08 -4.29
N THR A 250 9.24 -4.82 -4.36
CA THR A 250 9.63 -3.88 -5.42
C THR A 250 11.14 -3.66 -5.43
N MET A 251 11.78 -3.47 -4.26
CA MET A 251 13.24 -3.31 -4.19
C MET A 251 13.98 -4.57 -4.68
N VAL A 252 13.57 -5.75 -4.22
CA VAL A 252 14.15 -7.03 -4.68
C VAL A 252 13.96 -7.22 -6.18
N GLN A 253 12.77 -6.95 -6.70
CA GLN A 253 12.47 -7.06 -8.12
C GLN A 253 13.33 -6.10 -8.96
N ALA A 254 13.56 -4.88 -8.48
CA ALA A 254 14.41 -3.92 -9.17
C ALA A 254 15.87 -4.37 -9.22
N GLU A 255 16.39 -4.94 -8.13
CA GLU A 255 17.73 -5.54 -8.07
C GLU A 255 17.89 -6.71 -9.03
N GLU A 256 16.99 -7.70 -8.97
CA GLU A 256 16.98 -8.85 -9.89
C GLU A 256 16.87 -8.42 -11.37
N ALA A 257 16.11 -7.36 -11.65
CA ALA A 257 16.01 -6.80 -13.00
C ALA A 257 17.31 -6.07 -13.40
N GLY A 258 17.98 -5.41 -12.46
CA GLY A 258 19.29 -4.82 -12.66
C GLY A 258 20.35 -5.87 -13.02
N GLU A 259 20.38 -6.99 -12.30
CA GLU A 259 21.27 -8.13 -12.59
C GLU A 259 20.96 -8.73 -13.98
N ALA A 260 19.70 -9.01 -14.27
CA ALA A 260 19.28 -9.62 -15.53
C ALA A 260 19.55 -8.72 -16.76
N THR A 261 19.66 -7.40 -16.56
CA THR A 261 19.98 -6.44 -17.63
C THR A 261 21.45 -6.07 -17.70
N GLY A 262 22.29 -6.60 -16.80
CA GLY A 262 23.69 -6.23 -16.68
C GLY A 262 23.93 -4.80 -16.15
N LEU A 263 22.89 -4.16 -15.60
CA LEU A 263 22.99 -2.85 -14.96
C LEU A 263 23.63 -2.94 -13.57
N ALA A 264 23.31 -4.00 -12.82
CA ALA A 264 23.84 -4.20 -11.49
C ALA A 264 25.30 -4.64 -11.58
N MET A 265 26.21 -3.87 -10.99
CA MET A 265 27.51 -4.40 -10.62
C MET A 265 27.33 -5.12 -9.30
N THR A 266 27.35 -6.45 -9.32
CA THR A 266 27.56 -7.24 -8.11
C THR A 266 28.88 -6.76 -7.51
N ALA A 267 28.80 -6.06 -6.38
CA ALA A 267 29.96 -5.88 -5.53
C ALA A 267 30.32 -7.29 -5.02
N VAL A 268 31.34 -7.88 -5.64
CA VAL A 268 32.03 -9.06 -5.10
C VAL A 268 32.75 -8.66 -3.84
#